data_AF-A0A8K0CGL1-F1
#
_entry.id   AF-A0A8K0CGL1-F1
#
_cell.length_a   1.000
_cell.length_b   1.000
_cell.length_c   1.000
_cell.angle_alpha   90.00
_cell.angle_beta   90.00
_cell.angle_gamma   90.00
#
_symmetry.space_group_name_H-M   'P 1'
#
loop_
_entity.id
_entity.type
_entity.pdbx_description
1 polymer ?
#
loop_
_entity_poly.entity_id
_entity_poly.type
_entity_poly.pdbx_seq_one_letter_code
_entity_poly.pdbx_strand_id
1 'polypeptide(L)'
;MNCMTKFFLVEHLVFVGGATKRVISEMKETDNFFQRYFEIVYEEFFSSVEYSHWKGVMVELGSIISTFGWQFNNVIIILLTSTLAERFRQIARKIKTKHHYTLRWDELIHHYNQLSLLCNTVNSTISDMVLLSFIGNIYFMSESILQSFTPKTSYETFYFWYDILFHILHLALVCTYAAWIDEESKSPLSDLLAVPLYNSQFEVDRFILQVAENSPAIYVGGMFKITGSTVLH
;
A
#
# COMPACT_ATOMS: atom_id res chain seq x y z
N MET A 1 -4.95 14.85 11.65
CA MET A 1 -3.68 15.17 10.95
C MET A 1 -2.45 15.05 11.85
N ASN A 2 -2.44 15.62 13.07
CA ASN A 2 -1.26 15.57 13.98
C ASN A 2 -0.73 14.19 14.39
N CYS A 3 -1.56 13.14 14.42
CA CYS A 3 -1.10 11.79 14.80
C CYS A 3 -0.24 11.14 13.70
N MET A 4 -0.65 11.31 12.44
CA MET A 4 -0.01 10.68 11.29
C MET A 4 1.37 11.31 11.02
N THR A 5 1.50 12.63 11.17
CA THR A 5 2.79 13.33 11.06
C THR A 5 3.77 12.90 12.16
N LYS A 6 3.28 12.70 13.39
CA LYS A 6 4.12 12.17 14.49
C LYS A 6 4.61 10.76 14.18
N PHE A 7 3.78 9.95 13.56
CA PHE A 7 4.13 8.59 13.18
C PHE A 7 5.27 8.56 12.15
N PHE A 8 5.17 9.38 11.09
CA PHE A 8 6.24 9.50 10.07
C PHE A 8 7.56 10.03 10.64
N LEU A 9 7.48 10.96 11.60
CA LEU A 9 8.67 11.45 12.29
C LEU A 9 9.33 10.37 13.13
N VAL A 10 8.56 9.54 13.84
CA VAL A 10 9.11 8.43 14.63
C VAL A 10 9.85 7.47 13.72
N GLU A 11 9.26 7.07 12.61
CA GLU A 11 9.90 6.15 11.65
C GLU A 11 11.20 6.72 11.05
N HIS A 12 11.19 7.99 10.62
CA HIS A 12 12.40 8.62 10.11
C HIS A 12 13.49 8.73 11.19
N LEU A 13 13.13 9.04 12.44
CA LEU A 13 14.06 9.04 13.57
C LEU A 13 14.64 7.65 13.87
N VAL A 14 13.86 6.59 13.62
CA VAL A 14 14.33 5.20 13.75
C VAL A 14 15.37 4.88 12.68
N PHE A 15 15.10 5.25 11.42
CA PHE A 15 16.07 5.10 10.32
C PHE A 15 17.39 5.82 10.63
N VAL A 16 17.32 7.10 11.00
CA VAL A 16 18.50 7.90 11.39
C VAL A 16 19.20 7.32 12.63
N GLY A 17 18.43 6.81 13.60
CA GLY A 17 18.96 6.15 14.80
C GLY A 17 19.76 4.88 14.49
N GLY A 18 19.27 4.03 13.56
CA GLY A 18 20.00 2.86 13.09
C GLY A 18 21.28 3.23 12.33
N ALA A 19 21.17 4.22 11.44
CA ALA A 19 22.27 4.76 10.65
C ALA A 19 23.40 5.35 11.52
N THR A 20 23.06 6.19 12.50
CA THR A 20 24.04 6.82 13.41
C THR A 20 24.81 5.78 14.22
N LYS A 21 24.16 4.72 14.69
CA LYS A 21 24.84 3.66 15.44
C LYS A 21 25.75 2.80 14.57
N ARG A 22 25.38 2.51 13.33
CA ARG A 22 26.26 1.85 12.35
C ARG A 22 27.57 2.62 12.20
N VAL A 23 27.45 3.95 12.05
CA VAL A 23 28.60 4.85 11.93
C VAL A 23 29.46 4.83 13.18
N ILE A 24 28.87 4.93 14.38
CA ILE A 24 29.61 4.87 15.65
C ILE A 24 30.39 3.56 15.79
N SER A 25 29.86 2.43 15.31
CA SER A 25 30.52 1.13 15.39
C SER A 25 31.73 0.97 14.46
N GLU A 26 31.79 1.74 13.37
CA GLU A 26 32.84 1.66 12.34
C GLU A 26 33.85 2.81 12.41
N MET A 27 33.62 3.78 13.29
CA MET A 27 34.37 5.03 13.36
C MET A 27 35.66 4.89 14.19
N LYS A 28 36.75 5.52 13.74
CA LYS A 28 37.98 5.69 14.53
C LYS A 28 37.91 7.00 15.32
N GLU A 29 38.61 7.09 16.46
CA GLU A 29 38.59 8.28 17.35
C GLU A 29 38.99 9.60 16.65
N THR A 30 39.69 9.54 15.51
CA THR A 30 40.17 10.71 14.77
C THR A 30 39.22 11.21 13.68
N ASP A 31 38.13 10.49 13.39
CA ASP A 31 37.27 10.80 12.26
C ASP A 31 36.27 11.91 12.59
N ASN A 32 35.84 12.68 11.58
CA ASN A 32 34.73 13.62 11.73
C ASN A 32 33.40 12.88 11.63
N PHE A 33 32.59 12.92 12.68
CA PHE A 33 31.33 12.16 12.76
C PHE A 33 30.39 12.44 11.60
N PHE A 34 30.18 13.71 11.25
CA PHE A 34 29.28 14.08 10.16
C PHE A 34 29.75 13.55 8.81
N GLN A 35 31.03 13.70 8.51
CA GLN A 35 31.59 13.19 7.25
C GLN A 35 31.41 11.67 7.15
N ARG A 36 31.80 10.94 8.20
CA ARG A 36 31.70 9.48 8.22
C ARG A 36 30.25 9.01 8.20
N TYR A 37 29.34 9.74 8.84
CA TYR A 37 27.90 9.47 8.78
C TYR A 37 27.39 9.49 7.34
N PHE A 38 27.63 10.60 6.62
CA PHE A 38 27.14 10.73 5.26
C PHE A 38 27.80 9.75 4.29
N GLU A 39 29.09 9.45 4.48
CA GLU A 39 29.82 8.46 3.65
C GLU A 39 29.33 7.03 3.83
N ILE A 40 28.95 6.62 5.05
CA ILE A 40 28.45 5.26 5.32
C ILE A 40 26.97 5.15 4.94
N VAL A 41 26.16 6.15 5.31
CA VAL A 41 24.70 6.10 5.13
C VAL A 41 24.31 6.30 3.67
N TYR A 42 25.04 7.14 2.95
CA TYR A 42 24.80 7.42 1.54
C TYR A 42 26.05 7.06 0.71
N GLU A 43 26.59 5.87 0.97
CA GLU A 43 27.79 5.34 0.30
C GLU A 43 27.67 5.39 -1.23
N GLU A 44 26.49 5.06 -1.76
CA GLU A 44 26.22 5.13 -3.20
C GLU A 44 26.45 6.53 -3.79
N PHE A 45 26.15 7.59 -3.04
CA PHE A 45 26.31 8.97 -3.49
C PHE A 45 27.72 9.52 -3.23
N PHE A 46 28.24 9.31 -2.02
CA PHE A 46 29.55 9.86 -1.62
C PHE A 46 30.76 9.02 -2.06
N SER A 47 30.54 7.81 -2.60
CA SER A 47 31.60 7.06 -3.30
C SER A 47 32.09 7.77 -4.57
N SER A 48 31.21 8.53 -5.23
CA SER A 48 31.51 9.26 -6.48
C SER A 48 31.64 10.77 -6.29
N VAL A 49 31.13 11.31 -5.18
CA VAL A 49 31.09 12.76 -4.91
C VAL A 49 31.83 13.07 -3.62
N GLU A 50 32.83 13.95 -3.69
CA GLU A 50 33.56 14.41 -2.51
C GLU A 50 32.62 15.06 -1.48
N TYR A 51 32.78 14.66 -0.22
CA TYR A 51 31.99 15.17 0.89
C TYR A 51 32.14 16.68 1.04
N SER A 52 31.01 17.34 1.27
CA SER A 52 30.95 18.75 1.70
C SER A 52 29.71 18.92 2.55
N HIS A 53 29.79 19.70 3.62
CA HIS A 53 28.70 19.86 4.59
C HIS A 53 27.37 20.25 3.93
N TRP A 54 27.39 21.19 2.97
CA TRP A 54 26.18 21.59 2.26
C TRP A 54 25.57 20.47 1.40
N LYS A 55 26.40 19.59 0.81
CA LYS A 55 25.93 18.43 0.05
C LYS A 55 25.27 17.40 0.96
N GLY A 56 25.86 17.13 2.13
CA GLY A 56 25.25 16.28 3.15
C GLY A 56 23.87 16.78 3.58
N VAL A 57 23.73 18.08 3.84
CA VAL A 57 22.43 18.70 4.15
C VAL A 57 21.41 18.50 3.03
N MET A 58 21.81 18.66 1.76
CA MET A 58 20.90 18.46 0.62
C MET A 58 20.46 17.00 0.48
N VAL A 59 21.38 16.06 0.67
CA VAL A 59 21.07 14.62 0.63
C VAL A 59 20.12 14.24 1.77
N GLU A 60 20.37 14.73 2.99
CA GLU A 60 19.49 14.47 4.13
C GLU A 60 18.09 15.03 3.92
N LEU A 61 17.97 16.25 3.40
CA LEU A 61 16.67 16.84 3.06
C LEU A 61 15.93 16.01 2.00
N GLY A 62 16.66 15.53 0.98
CA GLY A 62 16.10 14.63 -0.03
C GLY A 62 15.61 13.32 0.58
N SER A 63 16.39 12.75 1.49
CA SER A 63 16.03 11.52 2.23
C SER A 63 14.74 11.72 3.05
N ILE A 64 14.64 12.81 3.82
CA ILE A 64 13.42 13.16 4.55
C ILE A 64 12.23 13.25 3.59
N ILE A 65 12.33 14.05 2.53
CA ILE A 65 11.23 14.22 1.56
C ILE A 65 10.83 12.88 0.94
N SER A 66 11.81 12.02 0.63
CA SER A 66 11.58 10.69 0.08
C SER A 66 10.85 9.78 1.05
N THR A 67 11.30 9.67 2.31
CA THR A 67 10.63 8.87 3.35
C THR A 67 9.19 9.34 3.57
N PHE A 68 8.97 10.66 3.67
CA PHE A 68 7.63 11.23 3.80
C PHE A 68 6.76 10.96 2.56
N GLY A 69 7.33 11.09 1.36
CA GLY A 69 6.64 10.84 0.10
C GLY A 69 6.20 9.38 -0.02
N TRP A 70 7.07 8.45 0.34
CA TRP A 70 6.78 7.02 0.35
C TRP A 70 5.69 6.65 1.36
N GLN A 71 5.76 7.19 2.58
CA GLN A 71 4.72 6.98 3.59
C GLN A 71 3.36 7.58 3.21
N PHE A 72 3.37 8.74 2.56
CA PHE A 72 2.14 9.35 2.05
C PHE A 72 1.52 8.52 0.92
N ASN A 73 2.34 8.01 0.00
CA ASN A 73 1.93 7.11 -1.08
C ASN A 73 1.23 5.86 -0.53
N ASN A 74 1.83 5.24 0.47
CA ASN A 74 1.29 4.08 1.20
C ASN A 74 -0.12 4.33 1.77
N VAL A 75 -0.31 5.45 2.48
CA VAL A 75 -1.61 5.83 3.04
C VAL A 75 -2.64 6.11 1.96
N ILE A 76 -2.28 6.84 0.90
CA ILE A 76 -3.19 7.14 -0.22
C ILE A 76 -3.70 5.85 -0.86
N ILE A 77 -2.82 4.86 -1.09
CA ILE A 77 -3.20 3.57 -1.65
C ILE A 77 -4.28 2.93 -0.78
N ILE A 78 -4.04 2.80 0.54
CA ILE A 78 -5.02 2.20 1.47
C ILE A 78 -6.35 2.95 1.47
N LEU A 79 -6.33 4.29 1.43
CA LEU A 79 -7.55 5.11 1.42
C LEU A 79 -8.35 4.94 0.13
N LEU A 80 -7.68 4.93 -1.03
CA LEU A 80 -8.33 4.75 -2.32
C LEU A 80 -8.92 3.35 -2.45
N THR A 81 -8.16 2.32 -2.08
CA THR A 81 -8.60 0.93 -2.17
C THR A 81 -9.76 0.63 -1.21
N SER A 82 -9.66 1.05 0.05
CA SER A 82 -10.74 0.88 1.03
C SER A 82 -12.02 1.63 0.66
N THR A 83 -11.91 2.86 0.16
CA THR A 83 -13.07 3.64 -0.29
C THR A 83 -13.79 2.94 -1.42
N LEU A 84 -13.04 2.39 -2.37
CA LEU A 84 -13.59 1.71 -3.53
C LEU A 84 -14.27 0.39 -3.16
N ALA A 85 -13.65 -0.40 -2.26
CA ALA A 85 -14.27 -1.60 -1.68
C ALA A 85 -15.60 -1.26 -1.00
N GLU A 86 -15.64 -0.19 -0.20
CA GLU A 86 -16.86 0.22 0.49
C GLU A 86 -17.97 0.63 -0.49
N ARG A 87 -17.63 1.24 -1.63
CA ARG A 87 -18.61 1.59 -2.66
C ARG A 87 -19.21 0.37 -3.33
N PHE A 88 -18.42 -0.66 -3.62
CA PHE A 88 -18.96 -1.93 -4.13
C PHE A 88 -19.86 -2.60 -3.08
N ARG A 89 -19.43 -2.61 -1.82
CA ARG A 89 -20.23 -3.12 -0.69
C ARG A 89 -21.56 -2.40 -0.52
N GLN A 90 -21.61 -1.08 -0.75
CA GLN A 90 -22.85 -0.31 -0.72
C GLN A 90 -23.83 -0.75 -1.82
N ILE A 91 -23.34 -1.07 -3.02
CA ILE A 91 -24.17 -1.59 -4.11
C ILE A 91 -24.70 -2.98 -3.75
N ALA A 92 -23.84 -3.88 -3.28
CA ALA A 92 -24.23 -5.22 -2.83
C ALA A 92 -25.32 -5.16 -1.74
N ARG A 93 -25.14 -4.31 -0.71
CA ARG A 93 -26.14 -4.10 0.35
C ARG A 93 -27.48 -3.59 -0.18
N LYS A 94 -27.48 -2.71 -1.20
CA LYS A 94 -28.73 -2.20 -1.80
C LYS A 94 -29.50 -3.31 -2.52
N ILE A 95 -28.80 -4.24 -3.19
CA ILE A 95 -29.40 -5.40 -3.84
C ILE A 95 -30.02 -6.33 -2.80
N LYS A 96 -29.29 -6.60 -1.72
CA LYS A 96 -29.73 -7.50 -0.65
C LYS A 96 -30.93 -6.98 0.16
N THR A 97 -31.00 -5.66 0.39
CA THR A 97 -32.00 -5.06 1.29
C THR A 97 -33.31 -4.69 0.61
N LYS A 98 -33.31 -4.44 -0.69
CA LYS A 98 -34.55 -4.13 -1.43
C LYS A 98 -35.17 -5.41 -1.98
N HIS A 99 -36.50 -5.54 -1.85
CA HIS A 99 -37.23 -6.57 -2.58
C HIS A 99 -37.05 -6.38 -4.08
N HIS A 100 -36.72 -7.46 -4.80
CA HIS A 100 -36.43 -7.47 -6.25
C HIS A 100 -37.45 -6.72 -7.12
N TYR A 101 -38.70 -6.63 -6.66
CA TYR A 101 -39.82 -5.97 -7.34
C TYR A 101 -39.80 -4.42 -7.28
N THR A 102 -39.03 -3.83 -6.36
CA THR A 102 -38.95 -2.37 -6.16
C THR A 102 -37.61 -1.77 -6.59
N LEU A 103 -36.72 -2.62 -7.10
CA LEU A 103 -35.40 -2.24 -7.57
C LEU A 103 -35.49 -1.69 -8.99
N ARG A 104 -34.93 -0.49 -9.16
CA ARG A 104 -34.62 0.10 -10.46
C ARG A 104 -33.30 -0.47 -10.95
N TRP A 105 -33.37 -1.60 -11.65
CA TRP A 105 -32.20 -2.34 -12.14
C TRP A 105 -31.35 -1.49 -13.09
N ASP A 106 -32.01 -0.68 -13.93
CA ASP A 106 -31.39 0.33 -14.80
C ASP A 106 -30.42 1.26 -14.04
N GLU A 107 -30.90 1.84 -12.95
CA GLU A 107 -30.14 2.77 -12.12
C GLU A 107 -28.97 2.06 -11.42
N LEU A 108 -29.23 0.87 -10.86
CA LEU A 108 -28.23 0.09 -10.15
C LEU A 108 -27.08 -0.39 -11.05
N ILE A 109 -27.41 -0.92 -12.23
CA ILE A 109 -26.44 -1.37 -13.24
C ILE A 109 -25.62 -0.17 -13.71
N HIS A 110 -26.26 0.98 -13.95
CA HIS A 110 -25.55 2.21 -14.30
C HIS A 110 -24.54 2.61 -13.21
N HIS A 111 -24.94 2.60 -11.93
CA HIS A 111 -24.04 2.90 -10.81
C HIS A 111 -22.88 1.90 -10.70
N TYR A 112 -23.14 0.61 -10.89
CA TYR A 112 -22.08 -0.40 -10.91
C TYR A 112 -21.10 -0.15 -12.04
N ASN A 113 -21.59 0.13 -13.26
CA ASN A 113 -20.75 0.40 -14.42
C ASN A 113 -19.85 1.62 -14.23
N GLN A 114 -20.40 2.69 -13.68
CA GLN A 114 -19.62 3.89 -13.35
C GLN A 114 -18.56 3.60 -12.30
N LEU A 115 -18.89 2.78 -11.29
CA LEU A 115 -17.95 2.41 -10.24
C LEU A 115 -16.84 1.49 -10.78
N SER A 116 -17.16 0.55 -11.66
CA SER A 116 -16.19 -0.32 -12.34
C SER A 116 -15.28 0.48 -13.26
N LEU A 117 -15.82 1.45 -14.00
CA LEU A 117 -15.01 2.37 -14.81
C LEU A 117 -14.07 3.19 -13.93
N LEU A 118 -14.59 3.77 -12.84
CA LEU A 118 -13.79 4.51 -11.86
C LEU A 118 -12.70 3.61 -11.25
N CYS A 119 -13.02 2.36 -10.91
CA CYS A 119 -12.04 1.39 -10.42
C CYS A 119 -10.91 1.18 -11.42
N ASN A 120 -11.23 1.02 -12.71
CA ASN A 120 -10.23 0.83 -13.74
C ASN A 120 -9.34 2.07 -13.93
N THR A 121 -9.93 3.28 -13.88
CA THR A 121 -9.17 4.55 -13.95
C THR A 121 -8.29 4.76 -12.72
N VAL A 122 -8.80 4.44 -11.53
CA VAL A 122 -8.02 4.49 -10.29
C VAL A 122 -6.88 3.49 -10.39
N ASN A 123 -7.17 2.23 -10.75
CA ASN A 123 -6.18 1.18 -10.91
C ASN A 123 -5.06 1.59 -11.87
N SER A 124 -5.38 2.14 -13.06
CA SER A 124 -4.35 2.59 -14.01
C SER A 124 -3.47 3.72 -13.47
N THR A 125 -4.00 4.54 -12.57
CA THR A 125 -3.26 5.67 -11.97
C THR A 125 -2.41 5.21 -10.79
N ILE A 126 -2.95 4.31 -9.96
CA ILE A 126 -2.28 3.86 -8.73
C ILE A 126 -1.40 2.63 -8.96
N SER A 127 -1.46 1.94 -10.11
CA SER A 127 -0.71 0.70 -10.31
C SER A 127 0.79 0.89 -10.13
N ASP A 128 1.33 1.99 -10.64
CA ASP A 128 2.74 2.37 -10.49
C ASP A 128 3.06 2.81 -9.05
N MET A 129 2.12 3.52 -8.41
CA MET A 129 2.24 3.91 -7.00
C MET A 129 2.28 2.68 -6.08
N VAL A 130 1.44 1.68 -6.36
CA VAL A 130 1.40 0.39 -5.66
C VAL A 130 2.70 -0.37 -5.91
N LEU A 131 3.19 -0.42 -7.16
CA LEU A 131 4.48 -1.06 -7.46
C LEU A 131 5.63 -0.41 -6.69
N LEU A 132 5.73 0.92 -6.70
CA LEU A 132 6.74 1.67 -5.95
C LEU A 132 6.63 1.43 -4.45
N SER A 133 5.40 1.37 -3.92
CA SER A 133 5.12 1.02 -2.54
C SER A 133 5.62 -0.39 -2.20
N PHE A 134 5.34 -1.40 -3.03
CA PHE A 134 5.82 -2.78 -2.84
C PHE A 134 7.35 -2.86 -2.85
N ILE A 135 8.00 -2.25 -3.84
CA ILE A 135 9.47 -2.24 -3.94
C ILE A 135 10.07 -1.57 -2.71
N GLY A 136 9.54 -0.41 -2.31
CA GLY A 136 10.01 0.30 -1.11
C GLY A 136 9.86 -0.52 0.17
N ASN A 137 8.69 -1.14 0.40
CA ASN A 137 8.46 -1.98 1.58
C ASN A 137 9.41 -3.19 1.61
N ILE A 138 9.69 -3.83 0.46
CA ILE A 138 10.64 -4.95 0.37
C ILE A 138 12.07 -4.46 0.63
N TYR A 139 12.46 -3.31 0.07
CA TYR A 139 13.77 -2.72 0.29
C TYR A 139 14.03 -2.46 1.77
N PHE A 140 13.14 -1.73 2.45
CA PHE A 140 13.31 -1.43 3.88
C PHE A 140 13.27 -2.69 4.74
N MET A 141 12.38 -3.64 4.42
CA MET A 141 12.36 -4.94 5.11
C MET A 141 13.69 -5.68 4.94
N SER A 142 14.27 -5.66 3.74
CA SER A 142 15.56 -6.29 3.47
C SER A 142 16.70 -5.60 4.22
N GLU A 143 16.67 -4.27 4.33
CA GLU A 143 17.65 -3.54 5.12
C GLU A 143 17.55 -3.92 6.60
N SER A 144 16.33 -3.97 7.14
CA SER A 144 16.11 -4.36 8.52
C SER A 144 16.60 -5.80 8.79
N ILE A 145 16.36 -6.74 7.87
CA ILE A 145 16.92 -8.09 7.95
C ILE A 145 18.45 -8.09 7.88
N LEU A 146 19.07 -7.28 7.03
CA LEU A 146 20.53 -7.18 6.98
C LEU A 146 21.10 -6.62 8.29
N GLN A 147 20.47 -5.58 8.83
CA GLN A 147 20.79 -5.07 10.15
C GLN A 147 20.58 -6.14 11.23
N SER A 148 19.70 -7.14 11.05
CA SER A 148 19.47 -8.23 12.01
C SER A 148 20.73 -9.02 12.37
N PHE A 149 21.69 -9.12 11.45
CA PHE A 149 22.93 -9.89 11.63
C PHE A 149 23.98 -9.21 12.52
N THR A 150 23.84 -7.91 12.80
CA THR A 150 24.73 -7.20 13.72
C THR A 150 24.26 -7.37 15.18
N PRO A 151 25.19 -7.50 16.16
CA PRO A 151 24.82 -7.64 17.57
C PRO A 151 24.04 -6.43 18.06
N LYS A 152 22.93 -6.68 18.77
CA LYS A 152 22.00 -5.65 19.23
C LYS A 152 21.94 -5.57 20.75
N THR A 153 21.86 -4.35 21.24
CA THR A 153 21.38 -4.01 22.58
C THR A 153 19.88 -4.29 22.70
N SER A 154 19.37 -4.43 23.93
CA SER A 154 17.93 -4.71 24.17
C SER A 154 16.99 -3.68 23.54
N TYR A 155 17.42 -2.41 23.44
CA TYR A 155 16.66 -1.34 22.78
C TYR A 155 16.58 -1.57 21.27
N GLU A 156 17.71 -1.85 20.62
CA GLU A 156 17.77 -2.06 19.15
C GLU A 156 16.96 -3.27 18.70
N THR A 157 16.90 -4.32 19.52
CA THR A 157 16.05 -5.48 19.24
C THR A 157 14.57 -5.10 19.17
N PHE A 158 14.09 -4.22 20.06
CA PHE A 158 12.70 -3.75 20.03
C PHE A 158 12.43 -2.94 18.76
N TYR A 159 13.34 -2.04 18.37
CA TYR A 159 13.18 -1.24 17.15
C TYR A 159 13.19 -2.07 15.88
N PHE A 160 14.09 -3.05 15.81
CA PHE A 160 14.14 -3.99 14.71
C PHE A 160 12.79 -4.70 14.50
N TRP A 161 12.19 -5.22 15.57
CA TRP A 161 10.88 -5.88 15.48
C TRP A 161 9.75 -4.91 15.14
N TYR A 162 9.78 -3.72 15.72
CA TYR A 162 8.82 -2.67 15.40
C TYR A 162 8.86 -2.32 13.90
N ASP A 163 10.05 -2.10 13.37
CA ASP A 163 10.27 -1.70 11.98
C ASP A 163 9.82 -2.80 11.00
N ILE A 164 10.25 -4.05 11.21
CA ILE A 164 9.81 -5.16 10.36
C ILE A 164 8.29 -5.36 10.43
N LEU A 165 7.72 -5.36 11.63
CA LEU A 165 6.29 -5.55 11.80
C LEU A 165 5.50 -4.43 11.12
N PHE A 166 6.01 -3.21 11.17
CA PHE A 166 5.38 -2.07 10.52
C PHE A 166 5.33 -2.24 8.99
N HIS A 167 6.45 -2.58 8.36
CA HIS A 167 6.51 -2.85 6.91
C HIS A 167 5.63 -4.02 6.50
N ILE A 168 5.62 -5.10 7.28
CA ILE A 168 4.76 -6.28 7.05
C ILE A 168 3.28 -5.91 7.18
N LEU A 169 2.90 -5.20 8.25
CA LEU A 169 1.52 -4.79 8.48
C LEU A 169 1.02 -3.91 7.33
N HIS A 170 1.85 -2.98 6.86
CA HIS A 170 1.50 -2.13 5.75
C HIS A 170 1.28 -2.93 4.45
N LEU A 171 2.22 -3.82 4.10
CA LEU A 171 2.09 -4.71 2.95
C LEU A 171 0.81 -5.57 3.04
N ALA A 172 0.56 -6.14 4.22
CA ALA A 172 -0.64 -6.92 4.49
C ALA A 172 -1.91 -6.07 4.30
N LEU A 173 -1.97 -4.84 4.82
CA LEU A 173 -3.12 -3.96 4.64
C LEU A 173 -3.38 -3.66 3.16
N VAL A 174 -2.35 -3.29 2.39
CA VAL A 174 -2.50 -3.03 0.94
C VAL A 174 -3.04 -4.27 0.22
N CYS A 175 -2.48 -5.44 0.51
CA CYS A 175 -2.93 -6.72 -0.04
C CYS A 175 -4.38 -7.03 0.35
N THR A 176 -4.74 -6.91 1.63
CA THR A 176 -6.10 -7.17 2.13
C THR A 176 -7.11 -6.22 1.51
N TYR A 177 -6.83 -4.92 1.45
CA TYR A 177 -7.77 -3.96 0.87
C TYR A 177 -7.92 -4.14 -0.64
N ALA A 178 -6.84 -4.48 -1.36
CA ALA A 178 -6.93 -4.81 -2.78
C ALA A 178 -7.74 -6.10 -3.02
N ALA A 179 -7.52 -7.13 -2.20
CA ALA A 179 -8.31 -8.36 -2.24
C ALA A 179 -9.79 -8.11 -1.91
N TRP A 180 -10.08 -7.21 -0.97
CA TRP A 180 -11.43 -6.87 -0.55
C TRP A 180 -12.24 -6.23 -1.69
N ILE A 181 -11.61 -5.46 -2.58
CA ILE A 181 -12.28 -4.93 -3.79
C ILE A 181 -12.68 -6.07 -4.73
N ASP A 182 -11.79 -7.02 -4.99
CA ASP A 182 -12.10 -8.16 -5.87
C ASP A 182 -13.26 -8.98 -5.30
N GLU A 183 -13.31 -9.19 -3.98
CA GLU A 183 -14.40 -9.90 -3.30
C GLU A 183 -15.73 -9.12 -3.34
N GLU A 184 -15.73 -7.85 -2.94
CA GLU A 184 -16.94 -7.02 -2.90
C GLU A 184 -17.48 -6.71 -4.30
N SER A 185 -16.62 -6.64 -5.32
CA SER A 185 -17.05 -6.44 -6.71
C SER A 185 -17.86 -7.63 -7.25
N LYS A 186 -17.64 -8.84 -6.71
CA LYS A 186 -18.34 -10.09 -7.05
C LYS A 186 -19.45 -10.44 -6.07
N SER A 187 -19.45 -9.87 -4.86
CA SER A 187 -20.46 -10.11 -3.83
C SER A 187 -21.92 -10.00 -4.33
N PRO A 188 -22.29 -9.06 -5.21
CA PRO A 188 -23.63 -9.02 -5.80
C PRO A 188 -24.07 -10.28 -6.53
N LEU A 189 -23.15 -11.10 -7.04
CA LEU A 189 -23.45 -12.23 -7.92
C LEU A 189 -24.33 -13.29 -7.25
N SER A 190 -24.08 -13.62 -5.98
CA SER A 190 -24.87 -14.60 -5.24
C SER A 190 -26.32 -14.13 -5.04
N ASP A 191 -26.51 -12.85 -4.73
CA ASP A 191 -27.83 -12.25 -4.55
C ASP A 191 -28.57 -12.09 -5.89
N LEU A 192 -27.85 -11.84 -6.99
CA LEU A 192 -28.42 -11.76 -8.34
C LEU A 192 -28.86 -13.14 -8.86
N LEU A 193 -28.08 -14.19 -8.62
CA LEU A 193 -28.42 -15.57 -9.00
C LEU A 193 -29.62 -16.13 -8.23
N ALA A 194 -29.95 -15.55 -7.07
CA ALA A 194 -31.13 -15.92 -6.29
C ALA A 194 -32.45 -15.31 -6.83
N VAL A 195 -32.38 -14.42 -7.84
CA VAL A 195 -33.57 -13.81 -8.45
C VAL A 195 -34.37 -14.88 -9.21
N PRO A 196 -35.68 -15.06 -8.93
CA PRO A 196 -36.50 -16.05 -9.62
C PRO A 196 -36.58 -15.78 -11.13
N LEU A 197 -36.37 -16.82 -11.94
CA LEU A 197 -36.36 -16.77 -13.41
C LEU A 197 -37.63 -16.14 -14.04
N TYR A 198 -38.79 -16.26 -13.38
CA TYR A 198 -40.03 -15.63 -13.83
C TYR A 198 -39.97 -14.09 -13.81
N ASN A 199 -39.12 -13.51 -12.97
CA ASN A 199 -38.90 -12.06 -12.86
C ASN A 199 -37.57 -11.60 -13.48
N SER A 200 -36.80 -12.51 -14.11
CA SER A 200 -35.52 -12.13 -14.71
C SER A 200 -35.78 -11.29 -15.95
N GLN A 201 -35.54 -9.99 -15.81
CA GLN A 201 -35.47 -9.08 -16.94
C GLN A 201 -34.13 -9.32 -17.64
N PHE A 202 -34.09 -9.16 -18.97
CA PHE A 202 -32.86 -9.23 -19.77
C PHE A 202 -31.69 -8.42 -19.18
N GLU A 203 -32.00 -7.33 -18.47
CA GLU A 203 -31.01 -6.50 -17.80
C GLU A 203 -30.32 -7.17 -16.61
N VAL A 204 -31.02 -8.04 -15.87
CA VAL A 204 -30.48 -8.80 -14.73
C VAL A 204 -29.52 -9.89 -15.22
N ASP A 205 -29.89 -10.62 -16.27
CA ASP A 205 -29.02 -11.63 -16.88
C ASP A 205 -27.73 -11.02 -17.44
N ARG A 206 -27.84 -9.86 -18.11
CA ARG A 206 -26.67 -9.09 -18.57
C ARG A 206 -25.79 -8.65 -17.39
N PHE A 207 -26.39 -8.24 -16.28
CA PHE A 207 -25.65 -7.81 -15.11
C PHE A 207 -24.92 -8.97 -14.43
N ILE A 208 -25.55 -10.15 -14.34
CA ILE A 208 -24.92 -11.39 -13.84
C ILE A 208 -23.67 -11.73 -14.67
N LEU A 209 -23.79 -11.75 -16.00
CA LEU A 209 -22.64 -12.00 -16.89
C LEU A 209 -21.53 -10.97 -16.69
N GLN A 210 -21.89 -9.69 -16.56
CA GLN A 210 -20.91 -8.64 -16.35
C GLN A 210 -20.14 -8.79 -15.03
N VAL A 211 -20.83 -9.09 -13.92
CA VAL A 211 -20.21 -9.29 -12.61
C VAL A 211 -19.36 -10.57 -12.61
N ALA A 212 -19.82 -11.63 -13.28
CA ALA A 212 -19.10 -12.90 -13.36
C ALA A 212 -17.82 -12.81 -14.21
N GLU A 213 -17.86 -12.14 -15.36
CA GLU A 213 -16.75 -12.13 -16.33
C GLU A 213 -15.84 -10.91 -16.20
N ASN A 214 -16.37 -9.74 -15.83
CA ASN A 214 -15.66 -8.45 -15.87
C ASN A 214 -15.57 -7.76 -14.49
N SER A 215 -15.45 -8.56 -13.43
CA SER A 215 -15.25 -8.04 -12.07
C SER A 215 -13.99 -7.15 -11.98
N PRO A 216 -14.13 -5.88 -11.57
CA PRO A 216 -13.00 -4.97 -11.44
C PRO A 216 -12.08 -5.39 -10.28
N ALA A 217 -10.77 -5.26 -10.49
CA ALA A 217 -9.76 -5.61 -9.50
C ALA A 217 -8.55 -4.70 -9.59
N ILE A 218 -7.76 -4.67 -8.52
CA ILE A 218 -6.50 -3.93 -8.49
C ILE A 218 -5.34 -4.82 -8.94
N TYR A 219 -4.49 -4.23 -9.78
CA TYR A 219 -3.29 -4.84 -10.31
C TYR A 219 -2.05 -4.11 -9.81
N VAL A 220 -1.03 -4.88 -9.41
CA VAL A 220 0.31 -4.37 -9.10
C VAL A 220 1.10 -4.26 -10.40
N GLY A 221 1.52 -3.03 -10.75
CA GLY A 221 2.29 -2.74 -11.96
C GLY A 221 1.65 -3.25 -13.27
N GLY A 222 0.33 -3.40 -13.31
CA GLY A 222 -0.41 -4.00 -14.43
C GLY A 222 -0.18 -5.51 -14.66
N MET A 223 0.62 -6.18 -13.82
CA MET A 223 1.06 -7.56 -14.03
C MET A 223 0.36 -8.55 -13.10
N PHE A 224 0.22 -8.21 -11.81
CA PHE A 224 -0.29 -9.14 -10.80
C PHE A 224 -1.63 -8.67 -10.25
N LYS A 225 -2.67 -9.47 -10.46
CA LYS A 225 -3.97 -9.26 -9.82
C LYS A 225 -3.88 -9.66 -8.35
N ILE A 226 -4.24 -8.76 -7.43
CA ILE A 226 -4.32 -9.11 -6.02
C ILE A 226 -5.70 -9.73 -5.76
N THR A 227 -5.75 -11.00 -5.37
CA THR A 227 -6.97 -11.70 -4.96
C THR A 227 -6.86 -12.19 -3.53
N GLY A 228 -7.99 -12.47 -2.87
CA GLY A 228 -7.99 -13.05 -1.51
C GLY A 228 -7.20 -14.35 -1.42
N SER A 229 -7.14 -15.13 -2.51
CA SER A 229 -6.31 -16.33 -2.60
C SER A 229 -4.80 -16.05 -2.64
N THR A 230 -4.35 -14.86 -3.05
CA THR A 230 -2.92 -14.47 -3.03
C THR A 230 -2.46 -14.06 -1.64
N VAL A 231 -3.39 -13.70 -0.74
CA VAL A 231 -3.09 -13.22 0.62
C VAL A 231 -3.14 -14.36 1.65
N LEU A 232 -3.84 -15.45 1.34
CA LEU A 232 -4.12 -16.58 2.24
C LEU A 232 -3.36 -17.88 1.90
N HIS A 233 -2.39 -17.83 0.98
CA HIS A 233 -1.57 -18.99 0.59
C HIS A 233 -0.10 -18.84 0.93
#